data_AF-A0A7J6LMB5-F1
#
_entry.id   AF-A0A7J6LMB5-F1
#
_cell.length_a   1.000
_cell.length_b   1.000
_cell.length_c   1.000
_cell.angle_alpha   90.00
_cell.angle_beta   90.00
_cell.angle_gamma   90.00
#
_symmetry.space_group_name_H-M   'P 1'
#
loop_
_entity.id
_entity.type
_entity.pdbx_description
1 polymer ?
#
loop_
_entity_poly.entity_id
_entity_poly.type
_entity_poly.pdbx_seq_one_letter_code
_entity_poly.pdbx_strand_id
1 'polypeptide(L)'
;MLRTSIRRLARRSTLVDELGAKRRDPYATDGFKPLDDNYVWAYTRNILDGTVYTKHSDGGAARGTSFSTLGLTPTQGREGGFGLGSNPKTFTVIDAEVSQQIAKCRSLEEVEGFLRRSDMPLESFDLITTCTALHRLARYSSTSPHLLQRTVDRMTDLLTERASSVPPRVISNGLWSSARLWCHTDCHHLVRALVTVISSLPSLEAFEPLHIANCLWACGSLHENLSDAPTKQAVLAAASHLVKCLLSRRPSAGFTEQNISNIIWGLGVMEILQPSGLLLHLSTLAEAHLNHHAAATQSQANAVWGLAKLLQAVEDRGALSDIEKQQVRRVIQNVSFRSVTRWSSSQGVSARPEELGMVVWALAVALSGVTDASRETLTQLSSVLRSNAASIAALRGSDRLVSNILWSFGTLRYWDDNLQHFLHTVTPVLSSPAEQSSARNACASVWALAVLDLPFPSGLLEAAVDRCLAGNPEPRAITALLIGVAASVKRPILSSRSIESLCRVAESVIDAEHLPPTLAAQLFTVQLWGHCCLPRPLYWSECLLQKTVECGVKGLPSDTRIVSGMQSAVREALERASPLSRVLVEPTAVRAGWDVDFGVGGELGADWMIT
;
A
#
# COMPACT_ATOMS: atom_id res chain seq x y z
N MET A 1 -11.75 -54.35 13.58
CA MET A 1 -10.59 -53.42 13.56
C MET A 1 -10.90 -52.08 12.87
N LEU A 2 -11.54 -52.04 11.69
CA LEU A 2 -11.85 -50.79 10.98
C LEU A 2 -12.74 -49.80 11.76
N ARG A 3 -13.77 -50.29 12.48
CA ARG A 3 -14.66 -49.47 13.32
C ARG A 3 -13.96 -48.83 14.53
N THR A 4 -12.89 -49.44 15.03
CA THR A 4 -12.11 -48.92 16.16
C THR A 4 -11.17 -47.79 15.71
N SER A 5 -10.66 -47.86 14.48
CA SER A 5 -9.84 -46.81 13.87
C SER A 5 -10.65 -45.54 13.55
N ILE A 6 -11.88 -45.69 13.09
CA ILE A 6 -12.78 -44.55 12.79
C ILE A 6 -13.18 -43.79 14.07
N ARG A 7 -13.43 -44.50 15.19
CA ARG A 7 -13.72 -43.85 16.48
C ARG A 7 -12.50 -43.14 17.10
N ARG A 8 -11.28 -43.58 16.81
CA ARG A 8 -10.04 -42.87 17.22
C ARG A 8 -9.78 -41.62 16.39
N LEU A 9 -10.15 -41.61 15.12
CA LEU A 9 -10.08 -40.41 14.26
C LEU A 9 -11.12 -39.35 14.65
N ALA A 10 -12.37 -39.76 14.94
CA ALA A 10 -13.42 -38.83 15.37
C ALA A 10 -13.14 -38.17 16.74
N ARG A 11 -12.50 -38.89 17.67
CA ARG A 11 -12.06 -38.33 18.98
C ARG A 11 -10.84 -37.42 18.87
N ARG A 12 -10.00 -37.56 17.83
CA ARG A 12 -8.90 -36.63 17.56
C ARG A 12 -9.38 -35.32 16.94
N SER A 13 -10.43 -35.35 16.13
CA SER A 13 -11.05 -34.14 15.55
C SER A 13 -11.67 -33.25 16.63
N THR A 14 -12.42 -33.84 17.56
CA THR A 14 -13.11 -33.11 18.64
C THR A 14 -12.14 -32.51 19.67
N LEU A 15 -10.99 -33.15 19.92
CA LEU A 15 -9.95 -32.60 20.80
C LEU A 15 -9.17 -31.43 20.17
N VAL A 16 -9.11 -31.36 18.83
CA VAL A 16 -8.48 -30.25 18.10
C VAL A 16 -9.40 -29.03 18.09
N ASP A 17 -10.72 -29.23 18.05
CA ASP A 17 -11.70 -28.15 18.11
C ASP A 17 -11.80 -27.53 19.53
N GLU A 18 -11.64 -28.32 20.60
CA GLU A 18 -11.63 -27.80 21.98
C GLU A 18 -10.31 -27.11 22.39
N LEU A 19 -9.18 -27.45 21.78
CA LEU A 19 -7.90 -26.76 21.99
C LEU A 19 -7.68 -25.57 21.03
N GLY A 20 -8.53 -25.42 20.02
CA GLY A 20 -8.49 -24.35 19.01
C GLY A 20 -9.19 -23.04 19.43
N ALA A 21 -9.97 -23.05 20.50
CA ALA A 21 -10.69 -21.87 21.00
C ALA A 21 -9.80 -20.92 21.84
N LYS A 22 -8.60 -20.58 21.35
CA LYS A 22 -7.93 -19.35 21.80
C LYS A 22 -8.50 -18.20 21.01
N ARG A 23 -9.07 -17.20 21.70
CA ARG A 23 -9.50 -15.91 21.12
C ARG A 23 -8.38 -15.38 20.23
N ARG A 24 -8.57 -15.47 18.90
CA ARG A 24 -7.68 -14.83 17.92
C ARG A 24 -8.04 -13.36 17.87
N ASP A 25 -7.03 -12.53 18.09
CA ASP A 25 -7.11 -11.08 17.96
C ASP A 25 -7.52 -10.73 16.51
N PRO A 26 -8.61 -9.97 16.30
CA PRO A 26 -9.06 -9.58 14.97
C PRO A 26 -8.09 -8.64 14.21
N TYR A 27 -6.99 -8.19 14.84
CA TYR A 27 -5.99 -7.29 14.25
C TYR A 27 -4.57 -7.88 14.13
N ALA A 28 -4.37 -9.16 14.48
CA ALA A 28 -3.09 -9.82 14.25
C ALA A 28 -2.88 -10.08 12.74
N THR A 29 -2.23 -9.16 12.04
CA THR A 29 -1.59 -9.48 10.76
C THR A 29 -0.42 -10.42 11.03
N ASP A 30 -0.66 -11.74 10.95
CA ASP A 30 0.38 -12.78 10.94
C ASP A 30 1.25 -12.62 9.68
N GLY A 31 2.19 -11.66 9.69
CA GLY A 31 2.91 -11.29 8.47
C GLY A 31 4.30 -10.72 8.61
N PHE A 32 4.73 -10.30 9.81
CA PHE A 32 6.10 -9.84 10.04
C PHE A 32 6.94 -10.96 10.65
N LYS A 33 7.83 -11.57 9.85
CA LYS A 33 9.00 -12.22 10.45
C LYS A 33 9.79 -11.12 11.16
N PRO A 34 10.06 -11.22 12.47
CA PRO A 34 10.93 -10.28 13.14
C PRO A 34 12.31 -10.29 12.46
N LEU A 35 12.98 -9.13 12.49
CA LEU A 35 14.37 -8.97 12.09
C LEU A 35 15.21 -10.17 12.57
N ASP A 36 16.07 -10.68 11.70
CA ASP A 36 16.98 -11.79 11.98
C ASP A 36 17.74 -11.51 13.29
N ASP A 37 17.63 -12.43 14.27
CA ASP A 37 18.20 -12.30 15.60
C ASP A 37 19.72 -12.01 15.51
N ASN A 38 20.38 -12.44 14.43
CA ASN A 38 21.81 -12.23 14.16
C ASN A 38 22.26 -10.76 14.11
N TYR A 39 21.40 -9.80 13.76
CA TYR A 39 21.80 -8.39 13.64
C TYR A 39 21.93 -7.68 15.00
N VAL A 40 21.16 -8.11 16.01
CA VAL A 40 21.28 -7.62 17.39
C VAL A 40 22.61 -8.10 18.03
N TRP A 41 23.11 -9.25 17.57
CA TRP A 41 24.32 -9.88 18.11
C TRP A 41 25.63 -9.29 17.57
N ALA A 42 25.68 -8.90 16.29
CA ALA A 42 26.92 -8.42 15.67
C ALA A 42 27.46 -7.11 16.29
N TYR A 43 26.59 -6.23 16.78
CA TYR A 43 26.99 -4.91 17.29
C TYR A 43 27.22 -4.85 18.80
N THR A 44 26.49 -5.67 19.58
CA THR A 44 26.71 -5.78 21.04
C THR A 44 28.10 -6.35 21.35
N ARG A 45 28.62 -7.19 20.45
CA ARG A 45 30.00 -7.68 20.51
C ARG A 45 31.04 -6.57 20.27
N ASN A 46 30.79 -5.67 19.32
CA ASN A 46 31.71 -4.57 18.99
C ASN A 46 31.85 -3.52 20.12
N ILE A 47 30.82 -3.36 20.98
CA ILE A 47 30.88 -2.47 22.13
C ILE A 47 31.69 -3.08 23.30
N LEU A 48 31.70 -4.41 23.42
CA LEU A 48 32.44 -5.12 24.47
C LEU A 48 33.89 -5.44 24.09
N ASP A 49 34.17 -5.67 22.80
CA ASP A 49 35.51 -6.09 22.34
C ASP A 49 36.48 -4.92 22.10
N GLY A 50 36.08 -3.66 22.33
CA GLY A 50 36.97 -2.48 22.30
C GLY A 50 37.80 -2.31 21.01
N THR A 51 37.44 -3.00 19.93
CA THR A 51 38.27 -3.12 18.73
C THR A 51 37.75 -2.16 17.67
N VAL A 52 38.36 -0.97 17.65
CA VAL A 52 38.32 -0.09 16.48
C VAL A 52 39.05 -0.79 15.34
N TYR A 53 38.32 -1.43 14.43
CA TYR A 53 38.87 -1.78 13.12
C TYR A 53 39.04 -0.49 12.31
N THR A 54 40.23 0.10 12.34
CA THR A 54 40.66 1.02 11.28
C THR A 54 40.77 0.22 9.99
N LYS A 55 39.76 0.34 9.14
CA LYS A 55 39.78 -0.20 7.78
C LYS A 55 40.73 0.68 6.94
N HIS A 56 42.03 0.38 6.98
CA HIS A 56 42.98 0.91 6.00
C HIS A 56 42.64 0.32 4.63
N SER A 57 42.12 1.18 3.74
CA SER A 57 42.00 0.90 2.33
C SER A 57 43.33 1.22 1.65
N ASP A 58 44.23 0.25 1.56
CA ASP A 58 45.39 0.33 0.68
C ASP A 58 45.10 -0.43 -0.62
N GLY A 59 44.75 0.34 -1.66
CA GLY A 59 44.92 -0.03 -3.06
C GLY A 59 46.25 0.53 -3.54
N GLY A 60 47.18 -0.35 -3.89
CA GLY A 60 48.56 0.02 -4.19
C GLY A 60 48.79 0.69 -5.55
N ALA A 61 49.91 1.40 -5.64
CA ALA A 61 50.89 1.26 -6.73
C ALA A 61 52.19 2.02 -6.42
N ALA A 62 53.29 1.38 -6.81
CA ALA A 62 54.61 1.94 -7.16
C ALA A 62 55.67 2.20 -6.05
N ARG A 63 56.69 1.31 -6.09
CA ARG A 63 58.14 1.54 -6.09
C ARG A 63 58.76 2.47 -5.04
N GLY A 64 59.74 1.92 -4.31
CA GLY A 64 61.02 2.60 -4.07
C GLY A 64 61.45 2.73 -2.60
N THR A 65 62.45 1.93 -2.24
CA THR A 65 63.62 2.29 -1.41
C THR A 65 63.43 3.02 -0.06
N SER A 66 63.70 2.24 0.99
CA SER A 66 64.72 2.46 2.03
C SER A 66 64.58 3.56 3.11
N PHE A 67 64.99 3.10 4.31
CA PHE A 67 65.68 3.80 5.40
C PHE A 67 64.92 4.38 6.62
N SER A 68 65.46 3.94 7.76
CA SER A 68 65.66 4.62 9.06
C SER A 68 64.55 4.67 10.12
N THR A 69 64.74 3.75 11.08
CA THR A 69 64.59 3.89 12.52
C THR A 69 65.17 5.19 13.08
N LEU A 70 64.43 5.85 13.99
CA LEU A 70 64.83 6.71 15.12
C LEU A 70 63.50 7.14 15.78
N GLY A 71 63.09 6.66 16.96
CA GLY A 71 63.74 6.90 18.25
C GLY A 71 63.37 8.29 18.74
N LEU A 72 62.48 8.41 19.75
CA LEU A 72 62.58 9.33 20.89
C LEU A 72 61.36 9.26 21.83
N THR A 73 61.68 9.56 23.08
CA THR A 73 61.01 9.36 24.38
C THR A 73 59.83 10.31 24.69
N PRO A 74 59.03 10.03 25.73
CA PRO A 74 57.87 10.82 26.11
C PRO A 74 58.24 12.03 26.98
N THR A 75 57.75 13.21 26.62
CA THR A 75 57.80 14.41 27.47
C THR A 75 56.49 14.60 28.23
N GLN A 76 56.64 14.76 29.54
CA GLN A 76 55.61 15.23 30.46
C GLN A 76 55.25 16.70 30.21
N GLY A 77 53.99 17.03 30.51
CA GLY A 77 53.62 18.28 31.17
C GLY A 77 52.96 19.35 30.29
N ARG A 78 51.64 19.50 30.46
CA ARG A 78 51.03 20.81 30.76
C ARG A 78 49.60 20.66 31.26
N GLU A 79 49.43 20.96 32.55
CA GLU A 79 48.16 21.28 33.17
C GLU A 79 47.61 22.58 32.58
N GLY A 80 46.37 22.54 32.13
CA GLY A 80 45.60 23.71 31.70
C GLY A 80 44.15 23.46 32.08
N GLY A 81 43.72 24.07 33.19
CA GLY A 81 42.36 23.97 33.70
C GLY A 81 41.34 24.53 32.72
N PHE A 82 40.33 23.71 32.41
CA PHE A 82 39.08 24.15 31.83
C PHE A 82 37.94 23.62 32.67
N GLY A 83 36.98 24.53 32.91
CA GLY A 83 35.89 24.35 33.85
C GLY A 83 35.03 23.12 33.58
N LEU A 84 34.50 22.60 34.68
CA LEU A 84 33.54 21.51 34.79
C LEU A 84 32.28 21.78 33.95
N GLY A 85 32.35 21.45 32.67
CA GLY A 85 31.18 21.07 31.88
C GLY A 85 30.75 19.68 32.31
N SER A 86 29.48 19.54 32.67
CA SER A 86 28.76 18.31 33.02
C SER A 86 29.38 17.03 32.43
N ASN A 87 29.84 16.15 33.31
CA ASN A 87 30.28 14.79 32.97
C ASN A 87 29.27 14.13 32.02
N PRO A 88 29.68 13.61 30.84
CA PRO A 88 28.84 12.68 30.11
C PRO A 88 28.60 11.51 31.06
N LYS A 89 27.35 11.33 31.51
CA LYS A 89 26.97 10.21 32.37
C LYS A 89 27.48 8.96 31.67
N THR A 90 28.48 8.33 32.28
CA THR A 90 29.03 7.06 31.84
C THR A 90 27.87 6.11 31.68
N PHE A 91 27.72 5.58 30.46
CA PHE A 91 26.82 4.47 30.19
C PHE A 91 27.19 3.38 31.20
N THR A 92 26.33 3.12 32.19
CA THR A 92 26.73 2.21 33.24
C THR A 92 26.75 0.81 32.63
N VAL A 93 27.77 0.01 32.98
CA VAL A 93 27.86 -1.40 32.53
C VAL A 93 26.56 -2.16 32.83
N ILE A 94 25.87 -1.75 33.90
CA ILE A 94 24.57 -2.25 34.33
C ILE A 94 23.50 -2.04 33.24
N ASP A 95 23.36 -0.83 32.68
CA ASP A 95 22.32 -0.55 31.67
C ASP A 95 22.49 -1.40 30.40
N ALA A 96 23.74 -1.59 29.96
CA ALA A 96 24.05 -2.43 28.81
C ALA A 96 23.69 -3.91 29.06
N GLU A 97 24.00 -4.42 30.25
CA GLU A 97 23.67 -5.79 30.64
C GLU A 97 22.16 -5.99 30.74
N VAL A 98 21.44 -5.05 31.38
CA VAL A 98 19.98 -5.09 31.52
C VAL A 98 19.30 -5.08 30.15
N SER A 99 19.69 -4.17 29.25
CA SER A 99 19.19 -4.12 27.88
C SER A 99 19.45 -5.44 27.12
N GLN A 100 20.64 -6.05 27.32
CA GLN A 100 20.96 -7.35 26.72
C GLN A 100 20.10 -8.49 27.30
N GLN A 101 19.80 -8.48 28.59
CA GLN A 101 18.93 -9.48 29.23
C GLN A 101 17.49 -9.36 28.68
N ILE A 102 16.93 -8.15 28.59
CA ILE A 102 15.62 -7.91 27.98
C ILE A 102 15.60 -8.35 26.51
N ALA A 103 16.68 -8.06 25.77
CA ALA A 103 16.82 -8.49 24.38
C ALA A 103 16.89 -10.02 24.22
N LYS A 104 17.27 -10.77 25.26
CA LYS A 104 17.30 -12.24 25.24
C LYS A 104 15.96 -12.88 25.58
N CYS A 105 15.00 -12.12 26.12
CA CYS A 105 13.66 -12.64 26.40
C CYS A 105 12.99 -13.17 25.13
N ARG A 106 12.49 -14.41 25.22
CA ARG A 106 11.89 -15.20 24.15
C ARG A 106 10.37 -15.30 24.25
N SER A 107 9.80 -15.00 25.41
CA SER A 107 8.35 -14.93 25.62
C SER A 107 7.91 -13.61 26.23
N LEU A 108 6.60 -13.35 26.16
CA LEU A 108 6.00 -12.21 26.83
C LEU A 108 6.17 -12.30 28.36
N GLU A 109 5.98 -13.50 28.94
CA GLU A 109 6.09 -13.73 30.37
C GLU A 109 7.50 -13.44 30.88
N GLU A 110 8.53 -13.75 30.09
CA GLU A 110 9.92 -13.40 30.43
C GLU A 110 10.13 -11.88 30.44
N VAL A 111 9.59 -11.16 29.45
CA VAL A 111 9.68 -9.69 29.40
C VAL A 111 8.90 -9.07 30.57
N GLU A 112 7.66 -9.47 30.79
CA GLU A 112 6.85 -8.95 31.89
C GLU A 112 7.43 -9.29 33.25
N GLY A 113 7.93 -10.52 33.42
CA GLY A 113 8.63 -10.96 34.63
C GLY A 113 9.85 -10.11 34.90
N PHE A 114 10.63 -9.79 33.86
CA PHE A 114 11.78 -8.90 33.98
C PHE A 114 11.38 -7.48 34.40
N LEU A 115 10.36 -6.90 33.75
CA LEU A 115 9.93 -5.52 34.03
C LEU A 115 9.18 -5.35 35.36
N ARG A 116 8.72 -6.44 35.98
CA ARG A 116 8.08 -6.45 37.30
C ARG A 116 9.06 -6.69 38.46
N ARG A 117 10.34 -6.92 38.17
CA ARG A 117 11.37 -7.11 39.20
C ARG A 117 11.48 -5.87 40.09
N SER A 118 11.35 -6.07 41.40
CA SER A 118 11.42 -4.98 42.37
C SER A 118 12.82 -4.40 42.54
N ASP A 119 13.86 -5.17 42.23
CA ASP A 119 15.26 -4.77 42.36
C ASP A 119 15.76 -3.92 41.19
N MET A 120 14.99 -3.81 40.10
CA MET A 120 15.27 -2.93 38.96
C MET A 120 13.97 -2.30 38.45
N PRO A 121 13.46 -1.25 39.13
CA PRO A 121 12.23 -0.59 38.72
C PRO A 121 12.39 0.04 37.34
N LEU A 122 11.32 0.04 36.54
CA LEU A 122 11.30 0.63 35.20
C LEU A 122 11.75 2.09 35.18
N GLU A 123 11.52 2.83 36.27
CA GLU A 123 11.94 4.21 36.47
C GLU A 123 13.47 4.37 36.50
N SER A 124 14.23 3.32 36.82
CA SER A 124 15.69 3.34 36.78
C SER A 124 16.25 3.08 35.38
N PHE A 125 15.42 2.66 34.42
CA PHE A 125 15.89 2.34 33.08
C PHE A 125 16.27 3.62 32.34
N ASP A 126 17.36 3.53 31.58
CA ASP A 126 17.77 4.56 30.65
C ASP A 126 16.93 4.49 29.35
N LEU A 127 17.21 5.41 28.43
CA LEU A 127 16.45 5.53 27.18
C LEU A 127 16.62 4.29 26.29
N ILE A 128 17.82 3.70 26.24
CA ILE A 128 18.07 2.51 25.41
C ILE A 128 17.34 1.30 25.99
N THR A 129 17.46 1.07 27.29
CA THR A 129 16.84 -0.07 27.98
C THR A 129 15.31 0.03 27.93
N THR A 130 14.74 1.22 28.16
CA THR A 130 13.30 1.45 28.04
C THR A 130 12.80 1.19 26.60
N CYS A 131 13.55 1.66 25.60
CA CYS A 131 13.21 1.39 24.20
C CYS A 131 13.29 -0.10 23.83
N THR A 132 14.30 -0.83 24.35
CA THR A 132 14.42 -2.28 24.15
C THR A 132 13.24 -3.01 24.79
N ALA A 133 12.83 -2.61 25.99
CA ALA A 133 11.65 -3.14 26.67
C ALA A 133 10.39 -2.90 25.84
N LEU A 134 10.14 -1.66 25.40
CA LEU A 134 8.98 -1.32 24.57
C LEU A 134 8.94 -2.13 23.28
N HIS A 135 10.08 -2.26 22.59
CA HIS A 135 10.20 -3.05 21.37
C HIS A 135 9.90 -4.53 21.59
N ARG A 136 10.32 -5.09 22.74
CA ARG A 136 10.00 -6.48 23.09
C ARG A 136 8.50 -6.64 23.38
N LEU A 137 7.88 -5.73 24.12
CA LEU A 137 6.43 -5.74 24.35
C LEU A 137 5.64 -5.66 23.03
N ALA A 138 6.03 -4.75 22.14
CA ALA A 138 5.42 -4.58 20.81
C ALA A 138 5.49 -5.82 19.91
N ARG A 139 6.47 -6.70 20.13
CA ARG A 139 6.62 -7.96 19.38
C ARG A 139 5.56 -9.00 19.76
N TYR A 140 5.07 -9.00 21.00
CA TYR A 140 4.19 -10.07 21.51
C TYR A 140 2.68 -9.77 21.41
N SER A 141 2.27 -8.56 21.00
CA SER A 141 0.88 -8.12 20.73
C SER A 141 -0.15 -8.33 21.88
N SER A 142 0.20 -8.98 22.98
CA SER A 142 -0.71 -9.47 24.03
C SER A 142 -0.25 -9.09 25.44
N THR A 143 0.37 -7.91 25.57
CA THR A 143 0.95 -7.40 26.82
C THR A 143 -0.09 -6.84 27.79
N SER A 144 0.21 -6.91 29.09
CA SER A 144 -0.49 -6.18 30.15
C SER A 144 -0.61 -4.67 29.83
N PRO A 145 -1.82 -4.13 29.64
CA PRO A 145 -2.02 -2.73 29.24
C PRO A 145 -1.36 -1.72 30.20
N HIS A 146 -1.38 -2.01 31.50
CA HIS A 146 -0.76 -1.16 32.52
C HIS A 146 0.78 -1.12 32.40
N LEU A 147 1.42 -2.28 32.18
CA LEU A 147 2.88 -2.34 32.03
C LEU A 147 3.31 -1.64 30.73
N LEU A 148 2.55 -1.87 29.66
CA LEU A 148 2.74 -1.21 28.38
C LEU A 148 2.65 0.31 28.52
N GLN A 149 1.59 0.83 29.14
CA GLN A 149 1.40 2.27 29.35
C GLN A 149 2.55 2.86 30.17
N ARG A 150 2.94 2.24 31.29
CA ARG A 150 4.11 2.69 32.07
C ARG A 150 5.40 2.74 31.26
N THR A 151 5.61 1.77 30.36
CA THR A 151 6.80 1.76 29.48
C THR A 151 6.75 2.89 28.45
N VAL A 152 5.57 3.18 27.91
CA VAL A 152 5.31 4.28 26.98
C VAL A 152 5.52 5.64 27.65
N ASP A 153 4.96 5.83 28.85
CA ASP A 153 5.12 7.06 29.66
C ASP A 153 6.60 7.30 29.97
N ARG A 154 7.29 6.27 30.48
CA ARG A 154 8.73 6.37 30.80
C ARG A 154 9.57 6.72 29.59
N MET A 155 9.29 6.11 28.43
CA MET A 155 10.01 6.43 27.21
C MET A 155 9.76 7.87 26.76
N THR A 156 8.54 8.37 26.92
CA THR A 156 8.17 9.75 26.58
C THR A 156 8.91 10.76 27.46
N ASP A 157 8.98 10.52 28.77
CA ASP A 157 9.72 11.36 29.72
C ASP A 157 11.20 11.46 29.32
N LEU A 158 11.83 10.30 29.08
CA LEU A 158 13.24 10.21 28.70
C LEU A 158 13.55 10.88 27.36
N LEU A 159 12.64 10.82 26.38
CA LEU A 159 12.79 11.53 25.10
C LEU A 159 12.68 13.05 25.28
N THR A 160 11.78 13.49 26.16
CA THR A 160 11.60 14.92 26.47
C THR A 160 12.81 15.49 27.19
N GLU A 161 13.41 14.72 28.11
CA GLU A 161 14.64 15.10 28.82
C GLU A 161 15.89 15.14 27.92
N ARG A 162 15.94 14.35 26.83
CA ARG A 162 17.17 14.09 26.06
C ARG A 162 17.04 14.32 24.55
N ALA A 163 16.13 15.18 24.12
CA ALA A 163 15.78 15.33 22.71
C ALA A 163 16.97 15.54 21.75
N SER A 164 18.02 16.26 22.19
CA SER A 164 19.16 16.62 21.34
C SER A 164 20.21 15.51 21.13
N SER A 165 20.13 14.39 21.85
CA SER A 165 21.18 13.35 21.83
C SER A 165 20.61 11.93 21.74
N VAL A 166 19.43 11.77 21.14
CA VAL A 166 18.79 10.46 21.01
C VAL A 166 19.45 9.66 19.88
N PRO A 167 19.98 8.44 20.13
CA PRO A 167 20.54 7.62 19.08
C PRO A 167 19.49 7.24 18.01
N PRO A 168 19.83 7.25 16.71
CA PRO A 168 18.91 6.88 15.61
C PRO A 168 18.16 5.56 15.83
N ARG A 169 18.85 4.57 16.41
CA ARG A 169 18.28 3.25 16.73
C ARG A 169 17.12 3.33 17.72
N VAL A 170 17.23 4.18 18.74
CA VAL A 170 16.16 4.39 19.74
C VAL A 170 14.95 5.00 19.05
N ILE A 171 15.16 5.99 18.17
CA ILE A 171 14.09 6.63 17.41
C ILE A 171 13.39 5.61 16.51
N SER A 172 14.15 4.84 15.73
CA SER A 172 13.58 3.87 14.79
C SER A 172 12.82 2.76 15.50
N ASN A 173 13.38 2.23 16.60
CA ASN A 173 12.72 1.17 17.36
C ASN A 173 11.50 1.71 18.12
N GLY A 174 11.58 2.92 18.67
CA GLY A 174 10.46 3.59 19.32
C GLY A 174 9.28 3.80 18.37
N LEU A 175 9.54 4.32 17.16
CA LEU A 175 8.49 4.51 16.14
C LEU A 175 7.91 3.18 15.68
N TRP A 176 8.75 2.20 15.38
CA TRP A 176 8.29 0.87 14.98
C TRP A 176 7.40 0.23 16.06
N SER A 177 7.81 0.34 17.32
CA SER A 177 7.04 -0.18 18.46
C SER A 177 5.69 0.54 18.58
N SER A 178 5.70 1.87 18.45
CA SER A 178 4.49 2.69 18.50
C SER A 178 3.50 2.31 17.39
N ALA A 179 4.00 2.11 16.17
CA ALA A 179 3.18 1.67 15.03
C ALA A 179 2.56 0.27 15.26
N ARG A 180 3.31 -0.64 15.89
CA ARG A 180 2.84 -1.99 16.21
C ARG A 180 1.83 -2.03 17.36
N LEU A 181 1.94 -1.10 18.30
CA LEU A 181 1.11 -1.02 19.51
C LEU A 181 -0.14 -0.16 19.35
N TRP A 182 -0.32 0.48 18.19
CA TRP A 182 -1.35 1.50 17.96
C TRP A 182 -2.78 1.06 18.34
N CYS A 183 -3.13 -0.22 18.17
CA CYS A 183 -4.45 -0.74 18.53
C CYS A 183 -4.61 -1.16 20.00
N HIS A 184 -3.53 -1.15 20.78
CA HIS A 184 -3.51 -1.69 22.15
C HIS A 184 -3.37 -0.63 23.23
N THR A 185 -2.85 0.55 22.92
CA THR A 185 -2.60 1.62 23.90
C THR A 185 -2.61 2.99 23.24
N ASP A 186 -2.94 4.04 23.99
CA ASP A 186 -2.75 5.42 23.53
C ASP A 186 -1.25 5.75 23.56
N CYS A 187 -0.61 5.68 22.39
CA CYS A 187 0.78 6.09 22.21
C CYS A 187 0.92 7.45 21.47
N HIS A 188 -0.14 8.28 21.42
CA HIS A 188 -0.10 9.57 20.73
C HIS A 188 1.04 10.48 21.24
N HIS A 189 1.22 10.57 22.55
CA HIS A 189 2.24 11.41 23.18
C HIS A 189 3.67 10.90 22.89
N LEU A 190 3.88 9.58 22.92
CA LEU A 190 5.16 8.97 22.52
C LEU A 190 5.46 9.22 21.04
N VAL A 191 4.48 9.04 20.16
CA VAL A 191 4.64 9.32 18.72
C VAL A 191 5.00 10.79 18.52
N ARG A 192 4.31 11.73 19.17
CA ARG A 192 4.61 13.17 19.12
C ARG A 192 6.03 13.47 19.61
N ALA A 193 6.48 12.86 20.71
CA ALA A 193 7.84 13.03 21.20
C ALA A 193 8.87 12.53 20.17
N LEU A 194 8.68 11.33 19.60
CA LEU A 194 9.58 10.75 18.61
C LEU A 194 9.68 11.58 17.31
N VAL A 195 8.55 12.04 16.76
CA VAL A 195 8.55 12.87 15.53
C VAL A 195 9.09 14.27 15.78
N THR A 196 8.95 14.79 17.01
CA THR A 196 9.58 16.06 17.44
C THR A 196 11.09 15.90 17.50
N VAL A 197 11.59 14.81 18.09
CA VAL A 197 13.03 14.50 18.11
C VAL A 197 13.57 14.46 16.69
N ILE A 198 12.97 13.68 15.78
CA ILE A 198 13.41 13.61 14.36
C ILE A 198 13.48 15.00 13.73
N SER A 199 12.46 15.82 13.95
CA SER A 199 12.35 17.15 13.34
C SER A 199 13.33 18.17 13.96
N SER A 200 13.82 17.91 15.17
CA SER A 200 14.78 18.76 15.88
C SER A 200 16.25 18.41 15.58
N LEU A 201 16.51 17.24 14.99
CA LEU A 201 17.88 16.82 14.70
C LEU A 201 18.48 17.70 13.57
N PRO A 202 19.67 18.31 13.79
CA PRO A 202 20.28 19.16 12.77
C PRO A 202 20.76 18.37 11.55
N SER A 203 21.06 17.09 11.73
CA SER A 203 21.48 16.16 10.68
C SER A 203 20.98 14.75 10.99
N LEU A 204 20.65 14.01 9.94
CA LEU A 204 20.27 12.60 9.99
C LEU A 204 21.37 11.67 9.46
N GLU A 205 22.60 12.15 9.26
CA GLU A 205 23.70 11.35 8.71
C GLU A 205 23.99 10.07 9.50
N ALA A 206 23.77 10.09 10.82
CA ALA A 206 23.92 8.94 11.70
C ALA A 206 22.87 7.83 11.47
N PHE A 207 21.78 8.10 10.74
CA PHE A 207 20.76 7.10 10.46
C PHE A 207 21.25 6.11 9.41
N GLU A 208 21.66 4.93 9.83
CA GLU A 208 21.87 3.79 8.93
C GLU A 208 20.63 3.45 8.09
N PRO A 209 20.80 2.79 6.91
CA PRO A 209 19.70 2.36 6.03
C PRO A 209 18.53 1.70 6.73
N LEU A 210 18.81 0.81 7.70
CA LEU A 210 17.79 0.11 8.48
C LEU A 210 16.96 1.07 9.34
N HIS A 211 17.60 2.07 9.97
CA HIS A 211 16.91 3.05 10.79
C HIS A 211 15.94 3.89 9.95
N ILE A 212 16.37 4.34 8.77
CA ILE A 212 15.52 5.09 7.82
C ILE A 212 14.31 4.24 7.41
N ALA A 213 14.56 2.98 7.01
CA ALA A 213 13.50 2.09 6.57
C ALA A 213 12.47 1.79 7.67
N ASN A 214 12.91 1.52 8.89
CA ASN A 214 12.01 1.27 10.01
C ASN A 214 11.20 2.52 10.37
N CYS A 215 11.82 3.71 10.36
CA CYS A 215 11.09 4.96 10.61
C CYS A 215 10.04 5.22 9.53
N LEU A 216 10.39 5.13 8.25
CA LEU A 216 9.45 5.43 7.16
C LEU A 216 8.32 4.40 7.07
N TRP A 217 8.59 3.12 7.33
CA TRP A 217 7.54 2.11 7.47
C TRP A 217 6.61 2.44 8.64
N ALA A 218 7.18 2.75 9.81
CA ALA A 218 6.39 3.10 10.99
C ALA A 218 5.53 4.36 10.77
N CYS A 219 6.09 5.38 10.11
CA CYS A 219 5.33 6.58 9.73
C CYS A 219 4.17 6.23 8.79
N GLY A 220 4.38 5.36 7.80
CA GLY A 220 3.31 4.87 6.93
C GLY A 220 2.18 4.17 7.71
N SER A 221 2.56 3.19 8.55
CA SER A 221 1.61 2.45 9.38
C SER A 221 0.84 3.37 10.35
N LEU A 222 1.53 4.32 10.99
CA LEU A 222 0.88 5.30 11.87
C LEU A 222 -0.03 6.23 11.09
N HIS A 223 0.38 6.70 9.91
CA HIS A 223 -0.44 7.56 9.06
C HIS A 223 -1.74 6.88 8.62
N GLU A 224 -1.72 5.59 8.32
CA GLU A 224 -2.93 4.84 7.96
C GLU A 224 -3.90 4.72 9.16
N ASN A 225 -3.38 4.47 10.35
CA ASN A 225 -4.21 4.09 11.51
C ASN A 225 -4.54 5.23 12.49
N LEU A 226 -3.79 6.33 12.50
CA LEU A 226 -4.06 7.49 13.34
C LEU A 226 -5.38 8.16 12.94
N SER A 227 -6.23 8.53 13.89
CA SER A 227 -7.39 9.41 13.64
C SER A 227 -7.07 10.88 13.90
N ASP A 228 -6.12 11.16 14.80
CA ASP A 228 -5.71 12.52 15.21
C ASP A 228 -4.96 13.25 14.08
N ALA A 229 -5.61 14.23 13.47
CA ALA A 229 -5.05 15.00 12.36
C ALA A 229 -3.73 15.73 12.70
N PRO A 230 -3.57 16.39 13.88
CA PRO A 230 -2.29 17.00 14.27
C PRO A 230 -1.14 15.99 14.33
N THR A 231 -1.35 14.81 14.93
CA THR A 231 -0.31 13.76 14.98
C THR A 231 0.00 13.20 13.59
N LYS A 232 -1.03 12.99 12.75
CA LYS A 232 -0.82 12.60 11.34
C LYS A 232 0.06 13.59 10.59
N GLN A 233 -0.18 14.89 10.77
CA GLN A 233 0.62 15.93 10.13
C GLN A 233 2.07 15.95 10.64
N ALA A 234 2.28 15.74 11.94
CA ALA A 234 3.61 15.63 12.52
C ALA A 234 4.38 14.40 11.99
N VAL A 235 3.70 13.27 11.81
CA VAL A 235 4.26 12.05 11.18
C VAL A 235 4.68 12.33 9.74
N LEU A 236 3.86 13.02 8.94
CA LEU A 236 4.20 13.41 7.57
C LEU A 236 5.42 14.36 7.50
N ALA A 237 5.52 15.29 8.45
CA ALA A 237 6.65 16.22 8.53
C ALA A 237 7.96 15.47 8.86
N ALA A 238 7.94 14.56 9.84
CA ALA A 238 9.09 13.73 10.18
C ALA A 238 9.50 12.79 9.02
N ALA A 239 8.53 12.17 8.35
CA ALA A 239 8.79 11.35 7.17
C ALA A 239 9.44 12.17 6.03
N SER A 240 8.96 13.40 5.81
CA SER A 240 9.55 14.32 4.82
C SER A 240 10.99 14.71 5.17
N HIS A 241 11.32 14.84 6.47
CA HIS A 241 12.70 15.07 6.92
C HIS A 241 13.59 13.84 6.66
N LEU A 242 13.10 12.62 6.95
CA LEU A 242 13.80 11.35 6.66
C LEU A 242 14.05 11.13 5.16
N VAL A 243 13.12 11.56 4.29
CA VAL A 243 13.29 11.48 2.84
C VAL A 243 14.49 12.29 2.35
N LYS A 244 14.78 13.46 2.95
CA LYS A 244 15.97 14.24 2.60
C LYS A 244 17.26 13.46 2.89
N CYS A 245 17.28 12.71 4.00
CA CYS A 245 18.39 11.81 4.36
C CYS A 245 18.49 10.61 3.41
N LEU A 246 17.36 10.03 2.99
CA LEU A 246 17.35 8.96 2.00
C LEU A 246 18.02 9.39 0.70
N LEU A 247 17.68 10.58 0.20
CA LEU A 247 18.16 11.08 -1.10
C LEU A 247 19.64 11.47 -1.11
N SER A 248 20.24 11.78 0.05
CA SER A 248 21.68 12.00 0.13
C SER A 248 22.49 10.70 0.10
N ARG A 249 21.84 9.53 0.19
CA ARG A 249 22.50 8.23 0.17
C ARG A 249 22.63 7.69 -1.26
N ARG A 250 23.76 7.04 -1.52
CA ARG A 250 23.98 6.29 -2.76
C ARG A 250 23.14 5.00 -2.75
N PRO A 251 22.68 4.50 -3.91
CA PRO A 251 21.96 3.23 -4.00
C PRO A 251 22.67 2.02 -3.39
N SER A 252 24.01 2.04 -3.36
CA SER A 252 24.87 1.00 -2.78
C SER A 252 25.16 1.16 -1.29
N ALA A 253 24.50 2.09 -0.58
CA ALA A 253 24.82 2.45 0.80
C ALA A 253 24.40 1.40 1.87
N GLY A 254 24.38 0.12 1.53
CA GLY A 254 24.06 -0.97 2.45
C GLY A 254 22.57 -1.19 2.70
N PHE A 255 21.70 -0.69 1.82
CA PHE A 255 20.29 -1.07 1.84
C PHE A 255 20.12 -2.56 1.53
N THR A 256 19.26 -3.23 2.29
CA THR A 256 18.75 -4.55 1.95
C THR A 256 17.44 -4.43 1.17
N GLU A 257 17.01 -5.51 0.51
CA GLU A 257 15.71 -5.61 -0.14
C GLU A 257 14.55 -5.19 0.77
N GLN A 258 14.57 -5.67 2.02
CA GLN A 258 13.55 -5.36 3.02
C GLN A 258 13.57 -3.87 3.39
N ASN A 259 14.74 -3.23 3.42
CA ASN A 259 14.82 -1.80 3.68
C ASN A 259 14.16 -1.01 2.55
N ILE A 260 14.50 -1.33 1.29
CA ILE A 260 13.93 -0.66 0.12
C ILE A 260 12.42 -0.85 0.05
N SER A 261 11.93 -2.06 0.24
CA SER A 261 10.50 -2.34 0.19
C SER A 261 9.71 -1.63 1.30
N ASN A 262 10.25 -1.57 2.51
CA ASN A 262 9.66 -0.84 3.64
C ASN A 262 9.61 0.67 3.40
N ILE A 263 10.69 1.25 2.85
CA ILE A 263 10.75 2.67 2.49
C ILE A 263 9.68 2.99 1.45
N ILE A 264 9.66 2.25 0.34
CA ILE A 264 8.75 2.49 -0.77
C ILE A 264 7.29 2.31 -0.34
N TRP A 265 6.99 1.25 0.42
CA TRP A 265 5.65 1.01 0.94
C TRP A 265 5.19 2.14 1.86
N GLY A 266 6.02 2.54 2.83
CA GLY A 266 5.68 3.60 3.78
C GLY A 266 5.42 4.94 3.11
N LEU A 267 6.27 5.31 2.14
CA LEU A 267 6.08 6.53 1.34
C LEU A 267 4.84 6.44 0.45
N GLY A 268 4.53 5.28 -0.12
CA GLY A 268 3.31 5.04 -0.89
C GLY A 268 2.04 5.15 -0.05
N VAL A 269 2.04 4.63 1.19
CA VAL A 269 0.91 4.80 2.13
C VAL A 269 0.63 6.27 2.40
N MET A 270 1.69 7.05 2.66
CA MET A 270 1.60 8.49 2.98
C MET A 270 1.48 9.41 1.75
N GLU A 271 1.64 8.86 0.54
CA GLU A 271 1.67 9.62 -0.72
C GLU A 271 2.65 10.81 -0.71
N ILE A 272 3.84 10.59 -0.14
CA ILE A 272 4.91 11.59 -0.12
C ILE A 272 5.61 11.61 -1.48
N LEU A 273 5.41 12.69 -2.22
CA LEU A 273 5.93 12.86 -3.59
C LEU A 273 7.15 13.78 -3.67
N GLN A 274 7.54 14.42 -2.57
CA GLN A 274 8.59 15.43 -2.53
C GLN A 274 9.85 14.92 -1.80
N PRO A 275 11.04 15.40 -2.19
CA PRO A 275 11.30 16.37 -3.25
C PRO A 275 11.17 15.78 -4.67
N SER A 276 11.19 16.65 -5.69
CA SER A 276 11.23 16.25 -7.10
C SER A 276 12.34 15.23 -7.36
N GLY A 277 12.04 14.20 -8.15
CA GLY A 277 12.97 13.09 -8.43
C GLY A 277 12.95 11.96 -7.39
N LEU A 278 12.21 12.10 -6.28
CA LEU A 278 12.06 11.02 -5.30
C LEU A 278 11.56 9.72 -5.93
N LEU A 279 10.49 9.77 -6.72
CA LEU A 279 9.92 8.56 -7.32
C LEU A 279 10.90 7.85 -8.27
N LEU A 280 11.67 8.64 -9.03
CA LEU A 280 12.72 8.11 -9.90
C LEU A 280 13.83 7.44 -9.09
N HIS A 281 14.28 8.08 -8.01
CA HIS A 281 15.27 7.52 -7.09
C HIS A 281 14.79 6.21 -6.46
N LEU A 282 13.54 6.16 -5.96
CA LEU A 282 12.93 4.94 -5.42
C LEU A 282 12.84 3.83 -6.47
N SER A 283 12.53 4.18 -7.72
CA SER A 283 12.48 3.23 -8.82
C SER A 283 13.86 2.65 -9.12
N THR A 284 14.91 3.47 -9.13
CA THR A 284 16.29 3.00 -9.27
C THR A 284 16.71 2.10 -8.11
N LEU A 285 16.34 2.42 -6.87
CA LEU A 285 16.59 1.56 -5.71
C LEU A 285 15.87 0.21 -5.85
N ALA A 286 14.59 0.22 -6.23
CA ALA A 286 13.82 -1.00 -6.44
C ALA A 286 14.43 -1.86 -7.55
N GLU A 287 14.84 -1.26 -8.67
CA GLU A 287 15.48 -1.99 -9.76
C GLU A 287 16.83 -2.58 -9.34
N ALA A 288 17.66 -1.85 -8.59
CA ALA A 288 18.96 -2.34 -8.15
C ALA A 288 18.85 -3.50 -7.14
N HIS A 289 17.85 -3.47 -6.26
CA HIS A 289 17.77 -4.42 -5.13
C HIS A 289 16.71 -5.50 -5.29
N LEU A 290 15.65 -5.31 -6.07
CA LEU A 290 14.51 -6.23 -6.12
C LEU A 290 14.38 -6.96 -7.46
N ASN A 291 15.17 -6.58 -8.46
CA ASN A 291 15.14 -7.14 -9.82
C ASN A 291 16.03 -8.39 -9.98
N HIS A 292 16.19 -9.19 -8.93
CA HIS A 292 16.97 -10.44 -8.98
C HIS A 292 16.19 -11.63 -8.40
N HIS A 293 16.53 -12.85 -8.85
CA HIS A 293 15.74 -14.06 -8.55
C HIS A 293 15.69 -14.44 -7.07
N ALA A 294 16.71 -14.07 -6.30
CA ALA A 294 16.76 -14.37 -4.86
C ALA A 294 15.84 -13.49 -4.00
N ALA A 295 15.32 -12.38 -4.54
CA ALA A 295 14.64 -11.38 -3.73
C ALA A 295 13.34 -11.90 -3.12
N ALA A 296 13.05 -11.55 -1.87
CA ALA A 296 11.84 -12.01 -1.17
C ALA A 296 10.57 -11.50 -1.87
N THR A 297 9.59 -12.39 -2.11
CA THR A 297 8.35 -12.05 -2.85
C THR A 297 7.54 -10.95 -2.17
N GLN A 298 7.53 -10.93 -0.83
CA GLN A 298 6.92 -9.82 -0.07
C GLN A 298 7.61 -8.48 -0.31
N SER A 299 8.94 -8.45 -0.36
CA SER A 299 9.67 -7.20 -0.60
C SER A 299 9.38 -6.66 -1.99
N GLN A 300 9.29 -7.54 -2.99
CA GLN A 300 8.87 -7.17 -4.34
C GLN A 300 7.43 -6.63 -4.34
N ALA A 301 6.48 -7.35 -3.76
CA ALA A 301 5.07 -6.96 -3.69
C ALA A 301 4.87 -5.59 -3.01
N ASN A 302 5.52 -5.37 -1.87
CA ASN A 302 5.50 -4.09 -1.14
C ASN A 302 6.03 -2.94 -1.99
N ALA A 303 7.17 -3.15 -2.65
CA ALA A 303 7.79 -2.12 -3.47
C ALA A 303 6.97 -1.79 -4.71
N VAL A 304 6.49 -2.78 -5.47
CA VAL A 304 5.72 -2.49 -6.69
C VAL A 304 4.39 -1.80 -6.38
N TRP A 305 3.72 -2.21 -5.30
CA TRP A 305 2.51 -1.52 -4.84
C TRP A 305 2.79 -0.09 -4.41
N GLY A 306 3.84 0.14 -3.61
CA GLY A 306 4.19 1.49 -3.16
C GLY A 306 4.60 2.40 -4.32
N LEU A 307 5.38 1.90 -5.29
CA LEU A 307 5.73 2.64 -6.51
C LEU A 307 4.51 2.96 -7.35
N ALA A 308 3.60 1.99 -7.55
CA ALA A 308 2.37 2.20 -8.30
C ALA A 308 1.47 3.25 -7.63
N LYS A 309 1.34 3.21 -6.30
CA LYS A 309 0.55 4.19 -5.54
C LYS A 309 1.15 5.59 -5.65
N LEU A 310 2.47 5.72 -5.53
CA LEU A 310 3.17 7.00 -5.76
C LEU A 310 3.01 7.50 -7.19
N LEU A 311 3.15 6.62 -8.20
CA LEU A 311 2.96 6.97 -9.60
C LEU A 311 1.57 7.53 -9.85
N GLN A 312 0.52 6.84 -9.37
CA GLN A 312 -0.86 7.30 -9.49
C GLN A 312 -1.06 8.67 -8.82
N ALA A 313 -0.53 8.87 -7.61
CA ALA A 313 -0.63 10.14 -6.91
C ALA A 313 0.11 11.29 -7.62
N VAL A 314 1.22 11.01 -8.31
CA VAL A 314 1.91 12.01 -9.15
C VAL A 314 1.13 12.32 -10.42
N GLU A 315 0.57 11.31 -11.08
CA GLU A 315 -0.24 11.49 -12.29
C GLU A 315 -1.47 12.36 -12.01
N ASP A 316 -2.17 12.10 -10.91
CA ASP A 316 -3.32 12.89 -10.45
C ASP A 316 -2.93 14.37 -10.20
N ARG A 317 -1.66 14.65 -9.88
CA ARG A 317 -1.13 16.01 -9.64
C ARG A 317 -0.37 16.61 -10.82
N GLY A 318 -0.20 15.88 -11.93
CA GLY A 318 0.56 16.33 -13.09
C GLY A 318 2.04 16.61 -12.84
N ALA A 319 2.68 15.95 -11.85
CA ALA A 319 4.00 16.36 -11.34
C ALA A 319 5.22 15.62 -11.96
N LEU A 320 5.04 14.80 -13.00
CA LEU A 320 6.13 14.15 -13.73
C LEU A 320 5.98 14.30 -15.25
N SER A 321 7.11 14.30 -15.95
CA SER A 321 7.15 14.15 -17.40
C SER A 321 6.75 12.73 -17.82
N ASP A 322 6.31 12.57 -19.07
CA ASP A 322 5.89 11.25 -19.58
C ASP A 322 7.06 10.25 -19.65
N ILE A 323 8.29 10.74 -19.86
CA ILE A 323 9.50 9.92 -19.85
C ILE A 323 9.73 9.31 -18.45
N GLU A 324 9.61 10.14 -17.41
CA GLU A 324 9.78 9.68 -16.03
C GLU A 324 8.67 8.70 -15.62
N LYS A 325 7.41 8.97 -15.99
CA LYS A 325 6.29 8.03 -15.78
C LYS A 325 6.60 6.69 -16.43
N GLN A 326 7.06 6.69 -17.68
CA GLN A 326 7.37 5.47 -18.40
C GLN A 326 8.52 4.68 -17.78
N GLN A 327 9.52 5.36 -17.22
CA GLN A 327 10.60 4.71 -16.49
C GLN A 327 10.10 4.01 -15.22
N VAL A 328 9.26 4.68 -14.42
CA VAL A 328 8.69 4.09 -13.20
C VAL A 328 7.80 2.89 -13.54
N ARG A 329 6.96 3.00 -14.58
CA ARG A 329 6.12 1.88 -15.07
C ARG A 329 6.96 0.67 -15.47
N ARG A 330 8.08 0.88 -16.15
CA ARG A 330 9.00 -0.21 -16.54
C ARG A 330 9.56 -0.95 -15.33
N VAL A 331 9.96 -0.23 -14.28
CA VAL A 331 10.46 -0.86 -13.04
C VAL A 331 9.36 -1.67 -12.36
N ILE A 332 8.15 -1.11 -12.24
CA ILE A 332 7.00 -1.84 -11.68
C ILE A 332 6.73 -3.12 -12.47
N GLN A 333 6.72 -3.05 -13.80
CA GLN A 333 6.53 -4.20 -14.68
C GLN A 333 7.63 -5.25 -14.49
N ASN A 334 8.90 -4.86 -14.56
CA ASN A 334 10.04 -5.78 -14.44
C ASN A 334 10.03 -6.53 -13.10
N VAL A 335 9.84 -5.82 -11.99
CA VAL A 335 9.81 -6.43 -10.65
C VAL A 335 8.58 -7.33 -10.50
N SER A 336 7.41 -6.89 -10.96
CA SER A 336 6.17 -7.68 -10.90
C SER A 336 6.27 -8.96 -11.73
N PHE A 337 6.77 -8.87 -12.96
CA PHE A 337 6.90 -10.02 -13.85
C PHE A 337 7.83 -11.09 -13.26
N ARG A 338 8.91 -10.69 -12.59
CA ARG A 338 9.76 -11.63 -11.85
C ARG A 338 9.03 -12.34 -10.71
N SER A 339 8.21 -11.62 -9.95
CA SER A 339 7.39 -12.24 -8.90
C SER A 339 6.43 -13.27 -9.49
N VAL A 340 5.76 -12.92 -10.59
CA VAL A 340 4.84 -13.83 -11.30
C VAL A 340 5.55 -15.08 -11.82
N THR A 341 6.67 -14.92 -12.52
CA THR A 341 7.47 -16.06 -13.03
C THR A 341 7.92 -16.98 -11.90
N ARG A 342 8.28 -16.42 -10.74
CA ARG A 342 8.67 -17.23 -9.58
C ARG A 342 7.49 -18.06 -9.04
N TRP A 343 6.32 -17.46 -8.90
CA TRP A 343 5.13 -18.17 -8.42
C TRP A 343 4.60 -19.21 -9.41
N SER A 344 4.75 -18.95 -10.72
CA SER A 344 4.35 -19.91 -11.75
C SER A 344 5.34 -21.06 -11.93
N SER A 345 6.60 -20.86 -11.52
CA SER A 345 7.62 -21.91 -11.58
C SER A 345 7.36 -23.02 -10.55
N SER A 346 7.76 -24.25 -10.88
CA SER A 346 7.63 -25.42 -10.01
C SER A 346 8.48 -25.36 -8.73
N GLN A 347 9.14 -24.24 -8.43
CA GLN A 347 9.99 -24.06 -7.25
C GLN A 347 9.23 -24.00 -5.91
N GLY A 348 7.91 -24.20 -5.91
CA GLY A 348 7.13 -24.43 -4.69
C GLY A 348 6.94 -23.22 -3.78
N VAL A 349 7.26 -22.00 -4.25
CA VAL A 349 6.97 -20.78 -3.49
C VAL A 349 5.53 -20.37 -3.76
N SER A 350 4.62 -20.78 -2.88
CA SER A 350 3.23 -20.29 -2.92
C SER A 350 3.21 -18.80 -2.66
N ALA A 351 2.54 -18.05 -3.54
CA ALA A 351 2.29 -16.65 -3.31
C ALA A 351 1.35 -16.47 -2.12
N ARG A 352 1.63 -15.50 -1.25
CA ARG A 352 0.62 -15.11 -0.26
C ARG A 352 -0.51 -14.34 -0.96
N PRO A 353 -1.78 -14.56 -0.57
CA PRO A 353 -2.92 -13.83 -1.12
C PRO A 353 -2.72 -12.32 -1.18
N GLU A 354 -2.17 -11.70 -0.13
CA GLU A 354 -1.93 -10.26 -0.06
C GLU A 354 -0.86 -9.81 -1.06
N GLU A 355 0.23 -10.58 -1.19
CA GLU A 355 1.29 -10.32 -2.17
C GLU A 355 0.73 -10.35 -3.60
N LEU A 356 -0.15 -11.31 -3.90
CA LEU A 356 -0.84 -11.39 -5.19
C LEU A 356 -1.67 -10.14 -5.46
N GLY A 357 -2.52 -9.74 -4.50
CA GLY A 357 -3.35 -8.55 -4.65
C GLY A 357 -2.54 -7.29 -4.91
N MET A 358 -1.41 -7.14 -4.20
CA MET A 358 -0.51 -6.00 -4.35
C MET A 358 0.15 -5.97 -5.73
N VAL A 359 0.67 -7.10 -6.21
CA VAL A 359 1.32 -7.19 -7.54
C VAL A 359 0.32 -7.00 -8.67
N VAL A 360 -0.85 -7.63 -8.62
CA VAL A 360 -1.88 -7.51 -9.66
C VAL A 360 -2.36 -6.05 -9.75
N TRP A 361 -2.58 -5.40 -8.61
CA TRP A 361 -2.97 -3.98 -8.56
C TRP A 361 -1.89 -3.06 -9.12
N ALA A 362 -0.63 -3.28 -8.73
CA ALA A 362 0.49 -2.49 -9.23
C ALA A 362 0.64 -2.62 -10.75
N LEU A 363 0.46 -3.82 -11.30
CA LEU A 363 0.47 -4.06 -12.75
C LEU A 363 -0.66 -3.33 -13.46
N ALA A 364 -1.88 -3.32 -12.91
CA ALA A 364 -3.00 -2.58 -13.50
C ALA A 364 -2.75 -1.07 -13.57
N VAL A 365 -2.07 -0.51 -12.57
CA VAL A 365 -1.65 0.90 -12.59
C VAL A 365 -0.51 1.14 -13.58
N ALA A 366 0.46 0.22 -13.66
CA ALA A 366 1.65 0.42 -14.50
C ALA A 366 1.43 0.11 -15.99
N LEU A 367 0.39 -0.64 -16.34
CA LEU A 367 0.06 -1.00 -17.72
C LEU A 367 -1.05 -0.08 -18.23
N SER A 368 -0.74 0.78 -19.20
CA SER A 368 -1.74 1.59 -19.92
C SER A 368 -2.60 0.77 -20.90
N GLY A 369 -2.71 -0.55 -20.69
CA GLY A 369 -3.37 -1.52 -21.55
C GLY A 369 -2.55 -2.80 -21.76
N VAL A 370 -3.21 -3.86 -22.26
CA VAL A 370 -2.57 -5.14 -22.57
C VAL A 370 -1.83 -5.05 -23.91
N THR A 371 -0.53 -5.29 -23.86
CA THR A 371 0.34 -5.59 -25.01
C THR A 371 0.58 -7.09 -25.10
N ASP A 372 1.06 -7.58 -26.24
CA ASP A 372 1.41 -8.99 -26.40
C ASP A 372 2.47 -9.45 -25.38
N ALA A 373 3.45 -8.59 -25.09
CA ALA A 373 4.46 -8.85 -24.05
C ALA A 373 3.84 -9.01 -22.66
N SER A 374 2.85 -8.18 -22.30
CA SER A 374 2.17 -8.30 -21.01
C SER A 374 1.18 -9.47 -20.96
N ARG A 375 0.64 -9.91 -22.11
CA ARG A 375 -0.40 -10.93 -22.19
C ARG A 375 0.09 -12.27 -21.64
N GLU A 376 1.31 -12.68 -21.99
CA GLU A 376 1.90 -13.92 -21.46
C GLU A 376 2.00 -13.87 -19.93
N THR A 377 2.50 -12.77 -19.37
CA THR A 377 2.62 -12.63 -17.91
C THR A 377 1.27 -12.57 -17.22
N LEU A 378 0.26 -11.95 -17.84
CA LEU A 378 -1.11 -11.94 -17.30
C LEU A 378 -1.73 -13.34 -17.30
N THR A 379 -1.43 -14.17 -18.31
CA THR A 379 -1.83 -15.59 -18.34
C THR A 379 -1.12 -16.42 -17.25
N GLN A 380 0.15 -16.13 -16.99
CA GLN A 380 0.86 -16.77 -15.88
C GLN A 380 0.26 -16.33 -14.53
N LEU A 381 -0.07 -15.05 -14.38
CA LEU A 381 -0.66 -14.48 -13.17
C LEU A 381 -2.07 -15.03 -12.90
N SER A 382 -2.92 -15.12 -13.92
CA SER A 382 -4.26 -15.73 -13.80
C SER A 382 -4.19 -17.20 -13.40
N SER A 383 -3.21 -17.96 -13.91
CA SER A 383 -2.95 -19.34 -13.52
C SER A 383 -2.53 -19.47 -12.03
N VAL A 384 -1.67 -18.56 -11.57
CA VAL A 384 -1.29 -18.49 -10.14
C VAL A 384 -2.51 -18.14 -9.28
N LEU A 385 -3.35 -17.20 -9.69
CA LEU A 385 -4.58 -16.81 -8.99
C LEU A 385 -5.57 -17.97 -8.91
N ARG A 386 -5.79 -18.68 -10.01
CA ARG A 386 -6.60 -19.90 -10.05
C ARG A 386 -6.14 -20.90 -9.00
N SER A 387 -4.84 -21.16 -8.93
CA SER A 387 -4.25 -22.11 -7.98
C SER A 387 -4.38 -21.66 -6.52
N ASN A 388 -4.51 -20.35 -6.27
CA ASN A 388 -4.67 -19.76 -4.94
C ASN A 388 -6.11 -19.39 -4.58
N ALA A 389 -7.08 -19.60 -5.49
CA ALA A 389 -8.43 -19.05 -5.36
C ALA A 389 -9.14 -19.51 -4.08
N ALA A 390 -9.02 -20.79 -3.72
CA ALA A 390 -9.61 -21.34 -2.49
C ALA A 390 -8.97 -20.75 -1.22
N SER A 391 -7.66 -20.55 -1.23
CA SER A 391 -6.93 -19.95 -0.10
C SER A 391 -7.32 -18.49 0.08
N ILE A 392 -7.43 -17.74 -1.03
CA ILE A 392 -7.93 -16.36 -1.05
C ILE A 392 -9.36 -16.30 -0.51
N ALA A 393 -10.25 -17.17 -0.99
CA ALA A 393 -11.65 -17.18 -0.56
C ALA A 393 -11.82 -17.52 0.94
N ALA A 394 -10.92 -18.33 1.51
CA ALA A 394 -10.95 -18.71 2.92
C ALA A 394 -10.41 -17.62 3.87
N LEU A 395 -9.77 -16.55 3.36
CA LEU A 395 -9.30 -15.47 4.21
C LEU A 395 -10.46 -14.63 4.76
N ARG A 396 -10.37 -14.28 6.04
CA ARG A 396 -11.30 -13.32 6.66
C ARG A 396 -11.09 -11.94 6.05
N GLY A 397 -12.17 -11.32 5.55
CA GLY A 397 -12.06 -10.02 4.86
C GLY A 397 -11.41 -10.12 3.48
N SER A 398 -11.53 -11.29 2.83
CA SER A 398 -11.03 -11.54 1.48
C SER A 398 -11.73 -10.67 0.41
N ASP A 399 -12.88 -10.07 0.72
CA ASP A 399 -13.64 -9.21 -0.17
C ASP A 399 -12.80 -8.06 -0.74
N ARG A 400 -11.99 -7.39 0.09
CA ARG A 400 -11.09 -6.32 -0.36
C ARG A 400 -10.06 -6.83 -1.35
N LEU A 401 -9.47 -7.97 -1.06
CA LEU A 401 -8.45 -8.60 -1.90
C LEU A 401 -9.05 -9.04 -3.24
N VAL A 402 -10.18 -9.75 -3.21
CA VAL A 402 -10.90 -10.20 -4.42
C VAL A 402 -11.32 -9.00 -5.27
N SER A 403 -11.87 -7.95 -4.64
CA SER A 403 -12.29 -6.73 -5.35
C SER A 403 -11.12 -6.03 -6.02
N ASN A 404 -9.97 -5.93 -5.35
CA ASN A 404 -8.75 -5.37 -5.94
C ASN A 404 -8.26 -6.20 -7.13
N ILE A 405 -8.27 -7.53 -7.02
CA ILE A 405 -7.88 -8.43 -8.11
C ILE A 405 -8.81 -8.23 -9.31
N LEU A 406 -10.13 -8.26 -9.11
CA LEU A 406 -11.10 -8.07 -10.18
C LEU A 406 -10.97 -6.69 -10.82
N TRP A 407 -10.91 -5.62 -10.01
CA TRP A 407 -10.70 -4.26 -10.50
C TRP A 407 -9.45 -4.15 -11.37
N SER A 408 -8.37 -4.83 -10.99
CA SER A 408 -7.13 -4.82 -11.75
C SER A 408 -7.29 -5.46 -13.12
N PHE A 409 -7.94 -6.63 -13.21
CA PHE A 409 -8.21 -7.26 -14.50
C PHE A 409 -9.24 -6.51 -15.35
N GLY A 410 -10.25 -5.90 -14.72
CA GLY A 410 -11.18 -5.00 -15.39
C GLY A 410 -10.48 -3.78 -15.99
N THR A 411 -9.55 -3.17 -15.25
CA THR A 411 -8.71 -2.05 -15.72
C THR A 411 -7.83 -2.47 -16.90
N LEU A 412 -7.24 -3.66 -16.82
CA LEU A 412 -6.44 -4.23 -17.90
C LEU A 412 -7.28 -4.72 -19.09
N ARG A 413 -8.61 -4.89 -18.93
CA ARG A 413 -9.50 -5.56 -19.88
C ARG A 413 -8.97 -6.93 -20.30
N TYR A 414 -8.41 -7.66 -19.35
CA TYR A 414 -7.85 -8.99 -19.57
C TYR A 414 -8.76 -10.07 -19.00
N TRP A 415 -9.00 -11.10 -19.79
CA TRP A 415 -9.81 -12.25 -19.42
C TRP A 415 -9.25 -13.54 -20.05
N ASP A 416 -9.28 -14.64 -19.29
CA ASP A 416 -8.95 -16.00 -19.73
C ASP A 416 -9.70 -17.06 -18.90
N ASP A 417 -9.55 -18.33 -19.28
CA ASP A 417 -10.21 -19.45 -18.59
C ASP A 417 -9.76 -19.60 -17.12
N ASN A 418 -8.54 -19.16 -16.78
CA ASN A 418 -8.05 -19.22 -15.41
C ASN A 418 -8.77 -18.20 -14.52
N LEU A 419 -9.00 -16.99 -15.03
CA LEU A 419 -9.81 -15.98 -14.34
C LEU A 419 -11.26 -16.40 -14.22
N GLN A 420 -11.82 -17.10 -15.21
CA GLN A 420 -13.15 -17.68 -15.09
C GLN A 420 -13.24 -18.66 -13.91
N HIS A 421 -12.25 -19.55 -13.77
CA HIS A 421 -12.19 -20.48 -12.65
C HIS A 421 -11.98 -19.78 -11.31
N PHE A 422 -11.09 -18.78 -11.26
CA PHE A 422 -10.90 -17.93 -10.09
C PHE A 422 -12.23 -17.29 -9.67
N LEU A 423 -12.93 -16.63 -10.61
CA LEU A 423 -14.21 -15.97 -10.36
C LEU A 423 -15.26 -16.94 -9.83
N HIS A 424 -15.40 -18.11 -10.42
CA HIS A 424 -16.31 -19.15 -9.92
C HIS A 424 -16.00 -19.53 -8.46
N THR A 425 -14.71 -19.65 -8.13
CA THR A 425 -14.27 -20.04 -6.78
C THR A 425 -14.52 -18.94 -5.75
N VAL A 426 -14.31 -17.67 -6.10
CA VAL A 426 -14.49 -16.53 -5.18
C VAL A 426 -15.90 -15.94 -5.21
N THR A 427 -16.79 -16.46 -6.06
CA THR A 427 -18.20 -16.03 -6.14
C THR A 427 -18.91 -16.02 -4.78
N PRO A 428 -18.75 -17.02 -3.88
CA PRO A 428 -19.35 -16.98 -2.55
C PRO A 428 -18.94 -15.76 -1.72
N VAL A 429 -17.68 -15.32 -1.81
CA VAL A 429 -17.17 -14.12 -1.13
C VAL A 429 -17.88 -12.87 -1.66
N LEU A 430 -18.06 -12.80 -2.98
CA LEU A 430 -18.76 -11.69 -3.65
C LEU A 430 -20.25 -11.68 -3.33
N SER A 431 -20.90 -12.82 -3.17
CA SER A 431 -22.34 -12.89 -2.89
C SER A 431 -22.69 -12.76 -1.42
N SER A 432 -21.72 -12.86 -0.50
CA SER A 432 -21.98 -12.81 0.95
C SER A 432 -22.17 -11.37 1.46
N PRO A 433 -23.37 -10.99 1.96
CA PRO A 433 -23.59 -9.67 2.56
C PRO A 433 -22.75 -9.46 3.84
N ALA A 434 -22.43 -10.54 4.55
CA ALA A 434 -21.64 -10.47 5.77
C ALA A 434 -20.14 -10.26 5.51
N GLU A 435 -19.64 -10.64 4.32
CA GLU A 435 -18.20 -10.59 4.03
C GLU A 435 -17.76 -9.33 3.29
N GLN A 436 -18.61 -8.68 2.48
CA GLN A 436 -18.16 -7.41 1.88
C GLN A 436 -18.15 -6.29 2.91
N SER A 437 -16.94 -5.90 3.27
CA SER A 437 -16.61 -4.97 4.33
C SER A 437 -16.85 -3.51 3.96
N SER A 438 -16.94 -3.18 2.65
CA SER A 438 -17.17 -1.81 2.19
C SER A 438 -17.95 -1.72 0.88
N ALA A 439 -18.74 -0.64 0.73
CA ALA A 439 -19.41 -0.29 -0.52
C ALA A 439 -18.41 -0.10 -1.67
N ARG A 440 -17.22 0.43 -1.38
CA ARG A 440 -16.14 0.63 -2.36
C ARG A 440 -15.70 -0.69 -3.01
N ASN A 441 -15.48 -1.74 -2.21
CA ASN A 441 -15.09 -3.06 -2.72
C ASN A 441 -16.18 -3.65 -3.62
N ALA A 442 -17.43 -3.64 -3.15
CA ALA A 442 -18.60 -4.10 -3.88
C ALA A 442 -18.73 -3.41 -5.25
N CYS A 443 -18.74 -2.08 -5.21
CA CYS A 443 -18.94 -1.23 -6.37
C CYS A 443 -17.74 -1.38 -7.36
N ALA A 444 -16.51 -1.67 -6.88
CA ALA A 444 -15.35 -2.02 -7.71
C ALA A 444 -15.44 -3.41 -8.40
N SER A 445 -15.92 -4.43 -7.69
CA SER A 445 -16.18 -5.76 -8.29
C SER A 445 -17.24 -5.70 -9.37
N VAL A 446 -18.34 -4.98 -9.11
CA VAL A 446 -19.42 -4.78 -10.08
C VAL A 446 -18.88 -4.08 -11.34
N TRP A 447 -18.10 -3.03 -11.18
CA TRP A 447 -17.47 -2.34 -12.32
C TRP A 447 -16.55 -3.25 -13.12
N ALA A 448 -15.72 -4.04 -12.45
CA ALA A 448 -14.80 -4.95 -13.12
C ALA A 448 -15.53 -5.98 -13.99
N LEU A 449 -16.57 -6.62 -13.42
CA LEU A 449 -17.38 -7.60 -14.14
C LEU A 449 -18.12 -6.97 -15.33
N ALA A 450 -18.63 -5.75 -15.16
CA ALA A 450 -19.29 -4.99 -16.22
C ALA A 450 -18.35 -4.66 -17.38
N VAL A 451 -17.13 -4.17 -17.08
CA VAL A 451 -16.13 -3.81 -18.10
C VAL A 451 -15.61 -5.04 -18.85
N LEU A 452 -15.62 -6.21 -18.21
CA LEU A 452 -15.23 -7.49 -18.82
C LEU A 452 -16.40 -8.21 -19.53
N ASP A 453 -17.60 -7.62 -19.56
CA ASP A 453 -18.84 -8.23 -20.10
C ASP A 453 -19.15 -9.61 -19.48
N LEU A 454 -18.94 -9.73 -18.16
CA LEU A 454 -19.14 -10.97 -17.40
C LEU A 454 -20.49 -10.97 -16.68
N PRO A 455 -21.11 -12.14 -16.50
CA PRO A 455 -22.30 -12.26 -15.67
C PRO A 455 -21.99 -11.85 -14.22
N PHE A 456 -22.89 -11.07 -13.62
CA PHE A 456 -22.83 -10.81 -12.18
C PHE A 456 -23.24 -12.06 -11.40
N PRO A 457 -22.51 -12.45 -10.35
CA PRO A 457 -23.01 -13.36 -9.34
C PRO A 457 -24.37 -12.93 -8.79
N SER A 458 -25.25 -13.89 -8.53
CA SER A 458 -26.56 -13.62 -7.93
C SER A 458 -26.42 -12.80 -6.65
N GLY A 459 -27.23 -11.74 -6.56
CA GLY A 459 -27.26 -10.82 -5.40
C GLY A 459 -26.08 -9.85 -5.30
N LEU A 460 -25.00 -9.97 -6.10
CA LEU A 460 -23.85 -9.05 -5.99
C LEU A 460 -24.26 -7.61 -6.30
N LEU A 461 -25.01 -7.40 -7.39
CA LEU A 461 -25.43 -6.07 -7.82
C LEU A 461 -26.38 -5.43 -6.80
N GLU A 462 -27.35 -6.19 -6.29
CA GLU A 462 -28.26 -5.77 -5.21
C GLU A 462 -27.49 -5.41 -3.94
N ALA A 463 -26.58 -6.28 -3.50
CA ALA A 463 -25.77 -6.06 -2.30
C ALA A 463 -24.80 -4.86 -2.46
N ALA A 464 -24.31 -4.59 -3.67
CA ALA A 464 -23.52 -3.39 -3.95
C ALA A 464 -24.38 -2.13 -3.88
N VAL A 465 -25.59 -2.15 -4.47
CA VAL A 465 -26.56 -1.05 -4.38
C VAL A 465 -26.93 -0.79 -2.92
N ASP A 466 -27.36 -1.81 -2.18
CA ASP A 466 -27.81 -1.66 -0.79
C ASP A 466 -26.71 -1.06 0.10
N ARG A 467 -25.45 -1.47 -0.08
CA ARG A 467 -24.32 -0.89 0.65
C ARG A 467 -23.98 0.53 0.20
N CYS A 468 -23.96 0.78 -1.11
CA CYS A 468 -23.74 2.11 -1.65
C CYS A 468 -24.89 3.06 -1.17
N LEU A 469 -26.12 2.58 -0.94
CA LEU A 469 -27.26 3.34 -0.35
C LEU A 469 -27.20 3.50 1.19
N ALA A 470 -26.70 2.51 1.92
CA ALA A 470 -26.64 2.53 3.38
C ALA A 470 -25.46 3.34 3.94
N GLY A 471 -24.45 3.63 3.11
CA GLY A 471 -23.24 4.35 3.50
C GLY A 471 -23.13 5.74 2.88
N ASN A 472 -21.96 6.35 3.04
CA ASN A 472 -21.53 7.54 2.31
C ASN A 472 -20.54 7.09 1.23
N PRO A 473 -21.00 6.65 0.05
CA PRO A 473 -20.10 6.15 -0.98
C PRO A 473 -19.19 7.27 -1.49
N GLU A 474 -17.93 6.95 -1.79
CA GLU A 474 -17.06 7.87 -2.51
C GLU A 474 -17.57 8.07 -3.96
N PRO A 475 -17.40 9.26 -4.57
CA PRO A 475 -17.82 9.53 -5.95
C PRO A 475 -17.35 8.47 -6.97
N ARG A 476 -16.13 7.94 -6.81
CA ARG A 476 -15.59 6.88 -7.68
C ARG A 476 -16.37 5.56 -7.53
N ALA A 477 -16.79 5.20 -6.31
CA ALA A 477 -17.52 3.98 -6.05
C ALA A 477 -18.94 4.04 -6.64
N ILE A 478 -19.63 5.17 -6.49
CA ILE A 478 -20.99 5.31 -7.04
C ILE A 478 -20.97 5.31 -8.57
N THR A 479 -20.00 5.98 -9.21
CA THR A 479 -19.83 5.92 -10.67
C THR A 479 -19.53 4.50 -11.16
N ALA A 480 -18.66 3.76 -10.46
CA ALA A 480 -18.35 2.37 -10.76
C ALA A 480 -19.60 1.48 -10.72
N LEU A 481 -20.45 1.66 -9.70
CA LEU A 481 -21.72 0.95 -9.57
C LEU A 481 -22.69 1.31 -10.70
N LEU A 482 -22.82 2.58 -11.03
CA LEU A 482 -23.70 3.05 -12.10
C LEU A 482 -23.32 2.48 -13.48
N ILE A 483 -22.02 2.35 -13.77
CA ILE A 483 -21.53 1.63 -14.95
C ILE A 483 -21.99 0.18 -14.93
N GLY A 484 -21.90 -0.49 -13.78
CA GLY A 484 -22.38 -1.86 -13.63
C GLY A 484 -23.88 -2.00 -13.81
N VAL A 485 -24.67 -1.08 -13.26
CA VAL A 485 -26.12 -1.04 -13.47
C VAL A 485 -26.44 -0.86 -14.95
N ALA A 486 -25.77 0.08 -15.64
CA ALA A 486 -25.97 0.32 -17.06
C ALA A 486 -25.58 -0.89 -17.93
N ALA A 487 -24.50 -1.60 -17.57
CA ALA A 487 -24.11 -2.84 -18.25
C ALA A 487 -25.11 -3.99 -18.01
N SER A 488 -25.76 -4.00 -16.84
CA SER A 488 -26.72 -5.05 -16.45
C SER A 488 -28.04 -4.98 -17.21
N VAL A 489 -28.36 -3.90 -17.90
CA VAL A 489 -29.73 -3.59 -18.37
C VAL A 489 -30.32 -4.62 -19.34
N LYS A 490 -29.48 -5.39 -20.04
CA LYS A 490 -29.95 -6.56 -20.81
C LYS A 490 -30.56 -7.68 -19.94
N ARG A 491 -30.46 -7.58 -18.62
CA ARG A 491 -30.89 -8.54 -17.60
C ARG A 491 -31.52 -7.75 -16.46
N PRO A 492 -32.86 -7.66 -16.34
CA PRO A 492 -33.50 -6.90 -15.28
C PRO A 492 -33.24 -7.56 -13.92
N ILE A 493 -32.14 -7.17 -13.27
CA ILE A 493 -31.72 -7.65 -11.94
C ILE A 493 -32.19 -6.68 -10.85
N LEU A 494 -32.31 -5.39 -11.14
CA LEU A 494 -32.68 -4.37 -10.17
C LEU A 494 -34.11 -3.85 -10.38
N SER A 495 -34.77 -3.50 -9.27
CA SER A 495 -36.05 -2.80 -9.30
C SER A 495 -35.87 -1.34 -9.74
N SER A 496 -36.88 -0.76 -10.40
CA SER A 496 -36.88 0.67 -10.77
C SER A 496 -36.67 1.58 -9.55
N ARG A 497 -37.19 1.20 -8.38
CA ARG A 497 -37.03 1.94 -7.13
C ARG A 497 -35.57 1.96 -6.64
N SER A 498 -34.86 0.84 -6.78
CA SER A 498 -33.44 0.74 -6.42
C SER A 498 -32.57 1.62 -7.32
N ILE A 499 -32.88 1.64 -8.63
CA ILE A 499 -32.20 2.49 -9.60
C ILE A 499 -32.44 3.97 -9.27
N GLU A 500 -33.69 4.36 -9.00
CA GLU A 500 -34.05 5.74 -8.65
C GLU A 500 -33.36 6.20 -7.36
N SER A 501 -33.32 5.34 -6.33
CA SER A 501 -32.65 5.64 -5.07
C SER A 501 -31.15 5.83 -5.28
N LEU A 502 -30.52 4.99 -6.11
CA LEU A 502 -29.10 5.11 -6.44
C LEU A 502 -28.78 6.42 -7.17
N CYS A 503 -29.65 6.84 -8.09
CA CYS A 503 -29.49 8.11 -8.81
C CYS A 503 -29.50 9.30 -7.85
N ARG A 504 -30.43 9.32 -6.89
CA ARG A 504 -30.49 10.39 -5.86
C ARG A 504 -29.24 10.44 -4.98
N VAL A 505 -28.69 9.27 -4.61
CA VAL A 505 -27.41 9.23 -3.88
C VAL A 505 -26.27 9.77 -4.76
N ALA A 506 -26.24 9.42 -6.05
CA ALA A 506 -25.25 9.91 -6.98
C ALA A 506 -25.29 11.45 -7.10
N GLU A 507 -26.49 12.03 -7.22
CA GLU A 507 -26.69 13.49 -7.24
C GLU A 507 -26.18 14.17 -5.96
N SER A 508 -26.38 13.54 -4.80
CA SER A 508 -25.95 14.10 -3.51
C SER A 508 -24.43 14.00 -3.26
N VAL A 509 -23.77 13.02 -3.86
CA VAL A 509 -22.35 12.70 -3.62
C VAL A 509 -21.45 13.33 -4.68
N ILE A 510 -21.94 13.44 -5.91
CA ILE A 510 -21.18 13.92 -7.04
C ILE A 510 -21.36 15.44 -7.14
N ASP A 511 -20.41 16.16 -6.55
CA ASP A 511 -20.31 17.60 -6.75
C ASP A 511 -19.94 17.91 -8.21
N ALA A 512 -20.92 18.40 -8.97
CA ALA A 512 -20.76 18.74 -10.37
C ALA A 512 -19.76 19.88 -10.59
N GLU A 513 -19.54 20.77 -9.61
CA GLU A 513 -18.61 21.89 -9.75
C GLU A 513 -17.15 21.42 -9.68
N HIS A 514 -16.88 20.37 -8.90
CA HIS A 514 -15.54 19.85 -8.64
C HIS A 514 -15.28 18.48 -9.27
N LEU A 515 -16.09 18.09 -10.27
CA LEU A 515 -16.00 16.78 -10.89
C LEU A 515 -14.70 16.59 -11.68
N PRO A 516 -13.83 15.62 -11.35
CA PRO A 516 -12.62 15.36 -12.12
C PRO A 516 -12.97 14.96 -13.57
N PRO A 517 -12.22 15.41 -14.59
CA PRO A 517 -12.53 15.10 -16.00
C PRO A 517 -12.67 13.61 -16.29
N THR A 518 -11.86 12.76 -15.64
CA THR A 518 -11.92 11.30 -15.77
C THR A 518 -13.24 10.72 -15.23
N LEU A 519 -13.73 11.24 -14.11
CA LEU A 519 -15.00 10.82 -13.52
C LEU A 519 -16.18 11.34 -14.36
N ALA A 520 -16.09 12.57 -14.87
CA ALA A 520 -17.07 13.15 -15.78
C ALA A 520 -17.22 12.31 -17.07
N ALA A 521 -16.10 11.87 -17.66
CA ALA A 521 -16.12 10.98 -18.81
C ALA A 521 -16.79 9.63 -18.51
N GLN A 522 -16.51 9.04 -17.35
CA GLN A 522 -17.16 7.78 -16.93
C GLN A 522 -18.67 7.95 -16.74
N LEU A 523 -19.11 9.07 -16.14
CA LEU A 523 -20.53 9.38 -15.97
C LEU A 523 -21.22 9.65 -17.30
N PHE A 524 -20.55 10.31 -18.25
CA PHE A 524 -21.05 10.44 -19.61
C PHE A 524 -21.32 9.06 -20.25
N THR A 525 -20.40 8.09 -20.08
CA THR A 525 -20.61 6.71 -20.55
C THR A 525 -21.85 6.08 -19.93
N VAL A 526 -22.04 6.24 -18.62
CA VAL A 526 -23.23 5.72 -17.94
C VAL A 526 -24.49 6.32 -18.52
N GLN A 527 -24.53 7.64 -18.71
CA GLN A 527 -25.71 8.33 -19.23
C GLN A 527 -26.05 7.84 -20.64
N LEU A 528 -25.04 7.73 -21.49
CA LEU A 528 -25.21 7.27 -22.87
C LEU A 528 -25.69 5.82 -22.93
N TRP A 529 -25.08 4.92 -22.15
CA TRP A 529 -25.55 3.53 -22.04
C TRP A 529 -26.94 3.44 -21.42
N GLY A 530 -27.22 4.23 -20.39
CA GLY A 530 -28.53 4.31 -19.76
C GLY A 530 -29.60 4.75 -20.75
N HIS A 531 -29.32 5.74 -21.59
CA HIS A 531 -30.22 6.18 -22.64
C HIS A 531 -30.48 5.09 -23.68
N CYS A 532 -29.44 4.34 -24.09
CA CYS A 532 -29.59 3.26 -25.07
C CYS A 532 -30.31 2.02 -24.52
N CYS A 533 -30.20 1.76 -23.21
CA CYS A 533 -30.61 0.48 -22.65
C CYS A 533 -31.85 0.56 -21.75
N LEU A 534 -32.09 1.69 -21.06
CA LEU A 534 -33.17 1.80 -20.07
C LEU A 534 -34.44 2.39 -20.67
N PRO A 535 -35.64 1.94 -20.23
CA PRO A 535 -36.92 2.50 -20.67
C PRO A 535 -37.08 3.99 -20.36
N ARG A 536 -36.34 4.47 -19.37
CA ARG A 536 -36.18 5.88 -19.05
C ARG A 536 -34.69 6.18 -18.95
N PRO A 537 -34.18 7.18 -19.70
CA PRO A 537 -32.80 7.61 -19.57
C PRO A 537 -32.49 8.00 -18.12
N LEU A 538 -31.25 7.70 -17.71
CA LEU A 538 -30.65 8.08 -16.44
C LEU A 538 -30.34 9.60 -16.46
N TYR A 539 -31.36 10.45 -16.57
CA TYR A 539 -31.19 11.90 -16.45
C TYR A 539 -31.24 12.28 -14.97
N TRP A 540 -30.10 12.75 -14.45
CA TRP A 540 -29.91 13.03 -13.01
C TRP A 540 -29.96 14.51 -12.68
N SER A 541 -29.50 15.35 -13.60
CA SER A 541 -29.51 16.80 -13.44
C SER A 541 -29.05 17.40 -14.76
N GLU A 542 -29.72 18.44 -15.22
CA GLU A 542 -29.30 19.21 -16.40
C GLU A 542 -27.87 19.77 -16.22
N CYS A 543 -27.55 20.21 -15.01
CA CYS A 543 -26.21 20.70 -14.66
C CYS A 543 -25.15 19.60 -14.77
N LEU A 544 -25.42 18.40 -14.26
CA LEU A 544 -24.47 17.29 -14.29
C LEU A 544 -24.30 16.75 -15.71
N LEU A 545 -25.37 16.68 -16.50
CA LEU A 545 -25.33 16.37 -17.93
C LEU A 545 -24.51 17.39 -18.72
N GLN A 546 -24.74 18.69 -18.48
CA GLN A 546 -23.98 19.74 -19.14
C GLN A 546 -22.48 19.61 -18.80
N LYS A 547 -22.14 19.34 -17.54
CA LYS A 547 -20.75 19.18 -17.13
C LYS A 547 -20.10 17.91 -17.69
N THR A 548 -20.80 16.77 -17.70
CA THR A 548 -20.28 15.52 -18.28
C THR A 548 -20.07 15.66 -19.79
N VAL A 549 -20.98 16.33 -20.50
CA VAL A 549 -20.83 16.68 -21.91
C VAL A 549 -19.67 17.66 -22.10
N GLU A 550 -19.59 18.75 -21.34
CA GLU A 550 -18.52 19.72 -21.46
C GLU A 550 -17.14 19.10 -21.18
N CYS A 551 -17.00 18.27 -20.14
CA CYS A 551 -15.75 17.58 -19.84
C CYS A 551 -15.44 16.48 -20.88
N GLY A 552 -16.45 15.76 -21.36
CA GLY A 552 -16.29 14.77 -22.43
C GLY A 552 -15.84 15.39 -23.75
N VAL A 553 -16.37 16.57 -24.08
CA VAL A 553 -16.06 17.30 -25.31
C VAL A 553 -14.74 18.10 -25.20
N LYS A 554 -14.47 18.74 -24.05
CA LYS A 554 -13.27 19.60 -23.87
C LYS A 554 -12.03 18.87 -23.39
N GLY A 555 -12.15 17.66 -22.83
CA GLY A 555 -11.13 17.13 -21.92
C GLY A 555 -10.89 15.63 -21.94
N LEU A 556 -11.40 14.88 -22.92
CA LEU A 556 -10.85 13.55 -23.14
C LEU A 556 -9.43 13.72 -23.67
N PRO A 557 -8.39 13.16 -23.02
CA PRO A 557 -7.06 13.13 -23.61
C PRO A 557 -7.22 12.54 -25.02
N SER A 558 -6.78 13.31 -26.02
CA SER A 558 -6.65 12.84 -27.39
C SER A 558 -5.91 11.50 -27.34
N ASP A 559 -6.61 10.43 -27.67
CA ASP A 559 -6.08 9.08 -27.82
C ASP A 559 -5.83 8.28 -26.51
N THR A 560 -6.90 7.96 -25.77
CA THR A 560 -6.89 6.74 -24.95
C THR A 560 -7.74 5.66 -25.63
N ARG A 561 -7.24 4.42 -25.68
CA ARG A 561 -7.97 3.25 -26.23
C ARG A 561 -9.38 3.10 -25.66
N ILE A 562 -9.63 3.59 -24.44
CA ILE A 562 -10.96 3.61 -23.81
C ILE A 562 -11.91 4.51 -24.60
N VAL A 563 -11.48 5.72 -24.93
CA VAL A 563 -12.26 6.68 -25.71
C VAL A 563 -12.51 6.15 -27.10
N SER A 564 -11.49 5.61 -27.78
CA SER A 564 -11.63 5.01 -29.12
C SER A 564 -12.57 3.79 -29.14
N GLY A 565 -12.47 2.90 -28.15
CA GLY A 565 -13.38 1.75 -28.03
C GLY A 565 -14.82 2.17 -27.72
N MET A 566 -15.00 3.17 -26.86
CA MET A 566 -16.32 3.74 -26.56
C MET A 566 -16.92 4.44 -27.78
N GLN A 567 -16.12 5.23 -28.48
CA GLN A 567 -16.48 5.89 -29.73
C GLN A 567 -16.98 4.88 -30.77
N SER A 568 -16.28 3.75 -30.90
CA SER A 568 -16.68 2.66 -31.79
C SER A 568 -18.02 2.01 -31.36
N ALA A 569 -18.20 1.74 -30.06
CA ALA A 569 -19.43 1.16 -29.53
C ALA A 569 -20.65 2.10 -29.65
N VAL A 570 -20.43 3.40 -29.45
CA VAL A 570 -21.45 4.44 -29.63
C VAL A 570 -21.82 4.57 -31.11
N ARG A 571 -20.83 4.58 -32.00
CA ARG A 571 -21.06 4.54 -33.45
C ARG A 571 -21.89 3.32 -33.84
N GLU A 572 -21.52 2.12 -33.40
CA GLU A 572 -22.25 0.89 -33.71
C GLU A 572 -23.69 0.87 -33.13
N ALA A 573 -23.89 1.47 -31.95
CA ALA A 573 -25.22 1.63 -31.37
C ALA A 573 -26.08 2.61 -32.19
N LEU A 574 -25.51 3.74 -32.62
CA LEU A 574 -26.18 4.74 -33.45
C LEU A 574 -26.51 4.19 -34.84
N GLU A 575 -25.60 3.44 -35.46
CA GLU A 575 -25.82 2.75 -36.75
C GLU A 575 -26.95 1.73 -36.66
N ARG A 576 -27.09 1.02 -35.53
CA ARG A 576 -28.20 0.09 -35.30
C ARG A 576 -29.53 0.80 -35.01
N ALA A 577 -29.49 1.88 -34.25
CA ALA A 577 -30.68 2.65 -33.88
C ALA A 577 -31.24 3.44 -35.06
N SER A 578 -30.39 3.82 -36.02
CA SER A 578 -30.78 4.62 -37.18
C SER A 578 -30.07 4.17 -38.47
N PRO A 579 -30.43 3.00 -39.03
CA PRO A 579 -29.76 2.44 -40.20
C PRO A 579 -29.90 3.28 -41.49
N LEU A 580 -30.78 4.29 -41.49
CA LEU A 580 -31.01 5.21 -42.60
C LEU A 580 -30.26 6.55 -42.45
N SER A 581 -29.77 6.87 -41.25
CA SER A 581 -29.04 8.11 -41.00
C SER A 581 -27.59 7.95 -41.44
N ARG A 582 -27.15 8.76 -42.40
CA ARG A 582 -25.71 8.88 -42.67
C ARG A 582 -25.06 9.46 -41.42
N VAL A 583 -24.19 8.69 -40.77
CA VAL A 583 -23.24 9.21 -39.79
C VAL A 583 -22.40 10.27 -40.52
N LEU A 584 -22.74 11.54 -40.33
CA LEU A 584 -22.09 12.70 -40.92
C LEU A 584 -21.45 13.48 -39.79
N VAL A 585 -20.12 13.64 -39.83
CA VAL A 585 -19.43 14.61 -38.98
C VAL A 585 -20.09 15.97 -39.19
N GLU A 586 -20.72 16.50 -38.14
CA GLU A 586 -21.53 17.70 -38.25
C GLU A 586 -20.61 18.90 -38.58
N PRO A 587 -20.81 19.61 -39.71
CA PRO A 587 -19.97 20.76 -40.08
C PRO A 587 -20.08 21.94 -39.07
N THR A 588 -21.07 21.90 -38.19
CA THR A 588 -21.35 22.91 -37.16
C THR A 588 -20.39 22.78 -35.98
N ALA A 589 -20.07 21.56 -35.55
CA ALA A 589 -19.09 21.31 -34.50
C ALA A 589 -17.67 21.74 -34.93
N VAL A 590 -17.29 21.45 -36.17
CA VAL A 590 -16.00 21.91 -36.74
C VAL A 590 -15.93 23.45 -36.80
N ARG A 591 -17.04 24.13 -37.10
CA ARG A 591 -17.12 25.60 -37.11
C ARG A 591 -17.07 26.23 -35.71
N ALA A 592 -17.47 25.50 -34.68
CA ALA A 592 -17.31 25.90 -33.28
C ALA A 592 -15.90 25.61 -32.72
N GLY A 593 -15.00 25.07 -33.56
CA GLY A 593 -13.64 24.70 -33.17
C GLY A 593 -13.54 23.37 -32.41
N TRP A 594 -14.53 22.48 -32.58
CA TRP A 594 -14.53 21.15 -31.94
C TRP A 594 -13.97 20.09 -32.88
N ASP A 595 -13.15 19.20 -32.34
CA ASP A 595 -12.65 18.01 -33.04
C ASP A 595 -13.63 16.86 -32.74
N VAL A 596 -14.42 16.45 -33.74
CA VAL A 596 -15.51 15.47 -33.58
C VAL A 596 -15.26 14.28 -34.51
N ASP A 597 -15.04 13.09 -33.93
CA ASP A 597 -14.76 11.87 -34.68
C ASP A 597 -15.96 11.32 -35.48
N PHE A 598 -17.20 11.63 -35.05
CA PHE A 598 -18.44 11.31 -35.77
C PHE A 598 -19.62 12.13 -35.22
N GLY A 599 -20.52 12.55 -36.10
CA GLY A 599 -21.81 13.17 -35.77
C GLY A 599 -22.94 12.43 -36.46
N VAL A 600 -24.18 12.64 -35.99
CA VAL A 600 -25.38 12.21 -36.73
C VAL A 600 -26.07 13.48 -37.20
N GLY A 601 -26.06 13.72 -38.51
CA GLY A 601 -26.71 14.88 -39.10
C GLY A 601 -28.19 14.61 -39.35
N GLY A 602 -29.05 15.55 -38.97
CA GLY A 602 -30.48 15.60 -39.31
C GLY A 602 -31.07 16.94 -38.87
N GLU A 603 -32.05 17.48 -39.60
CA GLU A 603 -32.69 18.73 -39.20
C GLU A 603 -33.48 18.53 -37.90
N LEU A 604 -33.23 19.39 -36.91
CA LEU A 604 -33.96 19.47 -35.64
C LEU A 604 -35.46 19.72 -35.92
N GLY A 605 -36.22 18.63 -36.10
CA GLY A 605 -37.67 18.66 -36.33
C GLY A 605 -38.19 17.63 -37.32
N ALA A 606 -37.38 17.15 -38.28
CA ALA A 606 -37.86 16.24 -39.33
C ALA A 606 -37.43 14.77 -39.10
N ASP A 607 -36.18 14.54 -38.67
CA ASP A 607 -35.60 13.18 -38.65
C ASP A 607 -35.64 12.50 -37.28
N TRP A 608 -35.91 13.24 -36.20
CA TRP A 608 -35.83 12.75 -34.81
C TRP A 608 -37.18 12.46 -34.16
N MET A 609 -38.28 12.67 -34.88
CA MET A 609 -39.60 12.20 -34.45
C MET A 609 -39.83 10.77 -34.97
N ILE A 610 -39.29 9.78 -34.24
CA ILE A 610 -39.79 8.40 -34.34
C ILE A 610 -40.22 7.95 -32.94
N THR A 611 -41.47 7.48 -32.91
CA THR A 611 -42.23 6.80 -31.84
C THR A 611 -41.47 5.81 -30.98
#